data_AF-A0A1A5CWS5-F1
#
_entry.id   AF-A0A1A5CWS5-F1
#
_cell.length_a   1.000
_cell.length_b   1.000
_cell.length_c   1.000
_cell.angle_alpha   90.00
_cell.angle_beta   90.00
_cell.angle_gamma   90.00
#
_symmetry.space_group_name_H-M   'P 1'
#
loop_
_entity.id
_entity.type
_entity.pdbx_description
1 polymer ?
#
loop_
_entity_poly.entity_id
_entity_poly.type
_entity_poly.pdbx_seq_one_letter_code
_entity_poly.pdbx_strand_id
1 'polypeptide(L)' 'MASGSGNPFDSELYDAAQSRQAALINLLRLLAGAPDLGAPTEEVLDGTFSALEYLAADAERLYAAAEQRTRP' A
#
# COMPACT_ATOMS: atom_id res chain seq x y z
N MET A 1 29.51 -17.23 -15.26
CA MET A 1 28.85 -16.03 -14.75
C MET A 1 27.38 -16.36 -14.59
N ALA A 2 26.94 -16.68 -13.37
CA ALA A 2 25.55 -16.99 -13.08
C ALA A 2 25.01 -15.85 -12.21
N SER A 3 24.37 -14.86 -12.85
CA SER A 3 23.73 -13.75 -12.18
C SER A 3 22.34 -13.59 -12.77
N GLY A 4 21.32 -13.51 -11.91
CA GLY A 4 19.99 -13.07 -12.29
C GLY A 4 18.95 -14.19 -12.40
N SER A 5 18.69 -14.89 -11.30
CA SER A 5 17.37 -15.48 -11.10
C SER A 5 16.72 -14.71 -9.96
N GLY A 6 16.13 -13.55 -10.27
CA GLY A 6 15.26 -12.86 -9.32
C GLY A 6 14.17 -13.85 -8.91
N ASN A 7 14.05 -14.11 -7.62
CA ASN A 7 13.07 -15.06 -7.11
C ASN A 7 11.67 -14.52 -7.46
N PRO A 8 10.81 -15.27 -8.20
CA PRO A 8 9.49 -14.77 -8.59
C PRO A 8 8.64 -14.32 -7.40
N PHE A 9 8.82 -14.93 -6.23
CA PHE A 9 8.15 -14.56 -5.00
C PHE A 9 8.53 -13.16 -4.47
N ASP A 10 9.72 -12.65 -4.79
CA ASP A 10 10.12 -11.30 -4.39
C ASP A 10 9.44 -10.26 -5.28
N SER A 11 9.29 -10.56 -6.57
CA SER A 11 8.50 -9.75 -7.50
C SER A 11 7.04 -9.69 -7.08
N GLU A 12 6.45 -10.81 -6.68
CA GLU A 12 5.06 -10.86 -6.20
C GLU A 12 4.83 -10.00 -4.95
N LEU A 13 5.78 -10.00 -4.00
CA LEU A 13 5.71 -9.14 -2.81
C LEU A 13 5.83 -7.66 -3.16
N TYR A 14 6.74 -7.30 -4.07
CA TYR A 14 6.87 -5.93 -4.57
C TYR A 14 5.62 -5.47 -5.32
N ASP A 15 5.03 -6.32 -6.16
CA ASP A 15 3.80 -6.03 -6.90
C ASP A 15 2.61 -5.85 -5.94
N ALA A 16 2.52 -6.70 -4.91
CA ALA A 16 1.52 -6.56 -3.86
C ALA A 16 1.71 -5.26 -3.08
N ALA A 17 2.94 -4.90 -2.70
CA ALA A 17 3.26 -3.66 -1.99
C ALA A 17 2.86 -2.43 -2.83
N GLN A 18 3.25 -2.42 -4.11
CA GLN A 18 2.85 -1.35 -5.04
C GLN A 18 1.33 -1.25 -5.19
N SER A 19 0.63 -2.38 -5.25
CA SER A 19 -0.83 -2.40 -5.30
C SER A 19 -1.46 -1.74 -4.07
N ARG A 20 -0.96 -2.02 -2.85
CA ARG A 20 -1.45 -1.39 -1.61
C ARG A 20 -1.16 0.11 -1.59
N GLN A 21 0.05 0.50 -1.98
CA GLN A 21 0.44 1.90 -2.05
C GLN A 21 -0.38 2.67 -3.10
N ALA A 22 -0.66 2.08 -4.25
CA ALA A 22 -1.50 2.68 -5.27
C ALA A 22 -2.95 2.85 -4.78
N ALA A 23 -3.51 1.85 -4.09
CA ALA A 23 -4.83 1.95 -3.48
C ALA A 23 -4.88 3.08 -2.43
N LEU A 24 -3.87 3.17 -1.57
CA LEU A 24 -3.71 4.26 -0.60
C LEU A 24 -3.73 5.64 -1.27
N ILE A 25 -2.90 5.83 -2.30
CA ILE A 25 -2.80 7.10 -3.03
C ILE A 25 -4.12 7.45 -3.73
N ASN A 26 -4.81 6.47 -4.30
CA ASN A 26 -6.10 6.68 -4.95
C ASN A 26 -7.18 7.12 -3.97
N LEU A 27 -7.22 6.51 -2.77
CA LEU A 27 -8.11 6.95 -1.69
C LEU A 27 -7.78 8.37 -1.21
N LEU A 28 -6.51 8.70 -1.01
CA LEU A 28 -6.10 10.06 -0.64
C LEU A 28 -6.49 11.09 -1.70
N ARG A 29 -6.32 10.76 -2.99
CA ARG A 29 -6.73 11.62 -4.10
C ARG A 29 -8.24 11.79 -4.19
N LEU A 30 -9.00 10.73 -3.90
CA LEU A 30 -10.46 10.79 -3.85
C LEU A 30 -10.90 11.75 -2.73
N LEU A 31 -10.31 11.63 -1.54
CA LEU A 31 -10.62 12.49 -0.40
C LEU A 31 -10.21 13.95 -0.63
N ALA A 32 -9.01 14.18 -1.17
CA ALA A 32 -8.51 15.53 -1.45
C ALA A 32 -9.17 16.20 -2.67
N GLY A 33 -9.64 15.39 -3.62
CA GLY A 33 -10.28 15.85 -4.86
C GLY A 33 -11.79 16.04 -4.73
N ALA A 34 -12.40 15.61 -3.63
CA ALA A 34 -13.81 15.81 -3.38
C ALA A 34 -14.09 17.28 -3.01
N PRO A 35 -14.82 18.05 -3.84
CA PRO A 35 -15.13 19.45 -3.54
C PRO A 35 -16.06 19.61 -2.33
N ASP A 36 -16.86 18.59 -2.06
CA ASP A 36 -17.71 18.46 -0.88
C ASP A 36 -17.85 16.97 -0.57
N LEU A 37 -17.42 16.56 0.63
CA LEU A 37 -17.62 15.21 1.15
C LEU A 37 -18.97 15.06 1.88
N GLY A 38 -19.76 16.14 1.94
CA GLY A 38 -20.93 16.28 2.79
C GLY A 38 -20.52 16.45 4.25
N ALA A 39 -21.30 15.85 5.15
CA ALA A 39 -21.01 15.75 6.57
C ALA A 39 -20.84 14.27 6.94
N PRO A 40 -19.69 13.64 6.59
CA PRO A 40 -19.44 12.27 7.01
C PRO A 40 -19.46 12.18 8.53
N THR A 41 -20.06 11.11 9.06
CA THR A 41 -20.07 10.87 10.50
C THR A 41 -18.65 10.59 11.00
N GLU A 42 -18.41 10.79 12.29
CA GLU A 42 -17.13 10.46 12.92
C GLU A 42 -16.73 9.00 12.66
N GLU A 43 -17.68 8.07 12.72
CA GLU A 43 -17.48 6.65 12.43
C GLU A 43 -16.99 6.41 10.98
N VAL A 44 -17.55 7.14 10.00
CA VAL A 44 -17.14 7.03 8.59
C VAL A 44 -15.72 7.57 8.39
N LEU A 45 -15.39 8.69 9.05
CA LEU A 45 -14.04 9.27 9.00
C LEU A 45 -13.02 8.34 9.66
N ASP A 46 -13.32 7.82 10.85
CA ASP A 46 -12.48 6.89 11.59
C ASP A 46 -12.21 5.60 10.80
N GLY A 47 -13.26 5.01 10.21
CA GLY A 47 -13.11 3.85 9.32
C GLY A 47 -12.29 4.15 8.07
N THR A 48 -12.42 5.35 7.51
CA THR A 48 -11.64 5.78 6.35
C THR A 48 -10.17 5.93 6.70
N PHE A 49 -9.84 6.60 7.82
CA PHE A 49 -8.46 6.75 8.28
C PHE A 49 -7.84 5.41 8.67
N SER A 50 -8.59 4.54 9.36
CA SER A 50 -8.17 3.17 9.67
C SER A 50 -7.82 2.37 8.41
N ALA A 51 -8.60 2.52 7.33
CA ALA A 51 -8.30 1.87 6.05
C ALA A 51 -7.02 2.42 5.39
N LEU A 52 -6.80 3.74 5.47
CA LEU A 52 -5.55 4.37 4.98
C LEU A 52 -4.33 3.87 5.78
N GLU A 53 -4.42 3.82 7.10
CA GLU A 53 -3.38 3.30 7.98
C GLU A 53 -3.07 1.83 7.69
N TYR A 54 -4.11 1.01 7.50
CA TYR A 54 -3.96 -0.38 7.12
C TYR A 54 -3.19 -0.54 5.81
N LEU A 55 -3.58 0.18 4.75
CA LEU A 55 -2.92 0.10 3.44
C LEU A 55 -1.46 0.55 3.50
N ALA A 56 -1.16 1.62 4.26
CA ALA A 56 0.20 2.10 4.45
C ALA A 56 1.07 1.07 5.17
N ALA A 57 0.59 0.53 6.29
CA ALA A 57 1.32 -0.46 7.07
C ALA A 57 1.49 -1.78 6.31
N ASP A 58 0.49 -2.19 5.52
CA ASP A 58 0.58 -3.40 4.70
C ASP A 58 1.59 -3.24 3.57
N ALA A 59 1.59 -2.11 2.86
CA ALA A 59 2.60 -1.81 1.83
C ALA A 59 4.02 -1.81 2.41
N GLU A 60 4.23 -1.16 3.55
CA GLU A 60 5.53 -1.12 4.23
C GLU A 60 6.02 -2.53 4.58
N ARG A 61 5.16 -3.36 5.18
CA ARG A 61 5.51 -4.75 5.52
C ARG A 61 5.87 -5.58 4.29
N LEU A 62 5.13 -5.41 3.19
CA LEU A 62 5.39 -6.15 1.95
C LEU A 62 6.72 -5.72 1.31
N TYR A 63 7.03 -4.42 1.28
CA TYR A 63 8.33 -3.93 0.82
C TYR A 63 9.47 -4.46 1.69
N ALA A 64 9.35 -4.37 3.02
CA ALA A 64 10.36 -4.86 3.94
C ALA A 64 10.58 -6.38 3.79
N ALA A 65 9.51 -7.16 3.60
CA ALA A 65 9.60 -8.60 3.37
C ALA A 65 10.30 -8.94 2.05
N ALA A 66 10.03 -8.18 0.99
CA ALA A 66 10.70 -8.35 -0.30
C ALA A 66 12.20 -8.01 -0.18
N GLU A 67 12.54 -6.89 0.47
CA GLU A 67 13.93 -6.46 0.67
C GLU A 67 14.73 -7.45 1.53
N GLN A 68 14.13 -7.99 2.59
CA GLN A 68 14.79 -8.99 3.45
C GLN A 68 15.15 -10.27 2.69
N ARG A 69 14.37 -10.63 1.65
CA ARG A 69 14.62 -11.82 0.83
C ARG A 69 15.61 -11.58 -0.30
N THR A 70 15.69 -10.34 -0.78
CA THR A 70 16.68 -9.94 -1.80
C THR A 70 18.08 -9.72 -1.19
N ARG A 71 18.20 -9.55 0.14
CA ARG A 71 19.50 -9.45 0.82
C ARG A 71 20.20 -10.82 0.88
N PRO A 72 21.49 -10.92 0.48
CA PRO A 72 22.26 -12.16 0.46
C PRO A 72 22.61 -12.71 1.85
#